data_AF-A0A4V5MS49-F1
#
_entry.id   AF-A0A4V5MS49-F1
#
_cell.length_a   1.000
_cell.length_b   1.000
_cell.length_c   1.000
_cell.angle_alpha   90.00
_cell.angle_beta   90.00
_cell.angle_gamma   90.00
#
_symmetry.space_group_name_H-M   'P 1'
#
loop_
_entity.id
_entity.type
_entity.pdbx_description
1 polymer ?
#
loop_
_entity_poly.entity_id
_entity_poly.type
_entity_poly.pdbx_seq_one_letter_code
_entity_poly.pdbx_strand_id
1 'polypeptide(L)'
;MAGRRLRRQPSRRANRVPPTRTRPMKTRIKPRASTLSVLLPDGSGTLPPDGLAVHLDTYWHRRIADGDVIVVATKPQTNAKTRPATRGA
;
A
#
# COMPACT_ATOMS: atom_id res chain seq x y z
N MET A 1 24.40 60.78 3.73
CA MET A 1 23.13 60.03 3.79
C MET A 1 23.38 58.61 3.29
N ALA A 2 23.29 57.63 4.20
CA ALA A 2 23.51 56.21 3.92
C ALA A 2 22.17 55.52 3.61
N GLY A 3 22.17 54.48 2.78
CA GLY A 3 21.15 53.44 2.91
C GLY A 3 20.67 52.73 1.65
N ARG A 4 21.33 51.61 1.36
CA ARG A 4 20.72 50.30 1.05
C ARG A 4 19.96 50.14 -0.28
N ARG A 5 20.69 49.54 -1.22
CA ARG A 5 20.22 48.73 -2.36
C ARG A 5 19.13 47.74 -1.92
N LEU A 6 17.90 47.91 -2.41
CA LEU A 6 16.89 46.86 -2.37
C LEU A 6 17.24 45.79 -3.42
N ARG A 7 18.02 44.79 -3.00
CA ARG A 7 17.91 43.43 -3.56
C ARG A 7 16.55 42.88 -3.12
N ARG A 8 15.55 42.93 -3.99
CA ARG A 8 14.34 42.11 -3.84
C ARG A 8 14.44 40.92 -4.79
N GLN A 9 14.41 39.76 -4.15
CA GLN A 9 14.59 38.43 -4.70
C GLN A 9 13.51 38.11 -5.76
N PRO A 10 13.83 37.34 -6.81
CA PRO A 10 12.80 36.74 -7.65
C PRO A 10 12.01 35.71 -6.83
N SER A 11 10.68 35.76 -6.95
CA SER A 11 9.71 34.84 -6.36
C SER A 11 10.07 33.37 -6.58
N ARG A 12 10.79 32.78 -5.62
CA ARG A 12 10.75 31.32 -5.37
C ARG A 12 9.42 31.02 -4.69
N ARG A 13 8.33 30.93 -5.45
CA ARG A 13 7.05 30.46 -4.90
C ARG A 13 6.63 29.16 -5.58
N ALA A 14 6.69 28.12 -4.76
CA ALA A 14 6.07 26.82 -4.92
C ALA A 14 6.71 25.86 -5.95
N ASN A 15 7.83 25.24 -5.54
CA ASN A 15 7.97 23.80 -5.69
C ASN A 15 6.82 23.13 -4.90
N ARG A 16 5.60 23.15 -5.47
CA ARG A 16 4.59 22.17 -5.10
C ARG A 16 5.12 20.86 -5.67
N VAL A 17 5.73 20.06 -4.81
CA VAL A 17 5.81 18.63 -5.04
C VAL A 17 4.39 18.23 -5.45
N PRO A 18 4.15 17.67 -6.65
CA PRO A 18 2.85 17.07 -6.91
C PRO A 18 2.64 16.07 -5.77
N PRO A 19 1.47 16.00 -5.10
CA PRO A 19 1.22 14.86 -4.26
C PRO A 19 1.46 13.68 -5.19
N THR A 20 2.50 12.89 -4.91
CA THR A 20 2.77 11.67 -5.65
C THR A 20 1.42 10.99 -5.67
N ARG A 21 0.81 10.91 -6.85
CA ARG A 21 -0.39 10.12 -7.06
C ARG A 21 0.12 8.71 -6.88
N THR A 22 0.25 8.31 -5.62
CA THR A 22 0.35 6.93 -5.17
C THR A 22 -0.91 6.35 -5.76
N ARG A 23 -0.81 5.87 -7.01
CA ARG A 23 -1.87 5.12 -7.66
C ARG A 23 -2.13 4.04 -6.64
N PRO A 24 -3.26 4.05 -5.94
CA PRO A 24 -3.42 3.13 -4.84
C PRO A 24 -3.41 1.76 -5.52
N MET A 25 -2.32 1.03 -5.34
CA MET A 25 -2.07 -0.18 -6.10
C MET A 25 -3.15 -1.14 -5.64
N LYS A 26 -4.11 -1.41 -6.53
CA LYS A 26 -5.15 -2.38 -6.27
C LYS A 26 -4.48 -3.74 -6.22
N THR A 27 -4.50 -4.36 -5.06
CA THR A 27 -3.95 -5.68 -4.86
C THR A 27 -5.07 -6.68 -5.05
N ARG A 28 -4.83 -7.68 -5.90
CA ARG A 28 -5.78 -8.77 -6.05
C ARG A 28 -5.68 -9.68 -4.84
N ILE A 29 -6.78 -9.85 -4.13
CA ILE A 29 -6.89 -10.75 -2.98
C ILE A 29 -7.98 -11.78 -3.26
N LYS A 30 -7.89 -12.96 -2.65
CA LYS A 30 -8.96 -13.95 -2.68
C LYS A 30 -9.12 -14.61 -1.32
N PRO A 31 -10.30 -15.17 -1.01
CA PRO A 31 -10.47 -16.00 0.17
C PRO A 31 -9.47 -17.15 0.14
N ARG A 32 -8.90 -17.49 1.30
CA ARG A 32 -7.95 -18.61 1.37
C ARG A 32 -8.60 -19.94 1.00
N ALA A 33 -9.85 -20.12 1.39
CA ALA A 33 -10.68 -21.26 1.03
C ALA A 33 -11.98 -20.76 0.40
N SER A 34 -12.47 -21.49 -0.60
CA SER A 34 -13.74 -21.19 -1.27
C SER A 34 -14.97 -21.30 -0.36
N THR A 35 -14.83 -21.97 0.78
CA THR A 35 -15.85 -22.07 1.84
C THR A 35 -15.83 -20.89 2.81
N LEU A 36 -14.82 -20.00 2.75
CA LEU A 36 -14.74 -18.83 3.61
C LEU A 36 -15.46 -17.64 2.99
N SER A 37 -16.51 -17.17 3.67
CA SER A 37 -17.23 -15.95 3.34
C SER A 37 -16.57 -14.74 3.98
N VAL A 38 -15.64 -14.10 3.28
CA VAL A 38 -14.99 -12.87 3.77
C VAL A 38 -15.83 -11.67 3.35
N LEU A 39 -16.37 -10.92 4.30
CA LEU A 39 -17.17 -9.73 4.01
C LEU A 39 -16.32 -8.61 3.40
N LEU A 40 -16.91 -7.86 2.47
CA LEU A 40 -16.32 -6.64 1.95
C LEU A 40 -16.55 -5.49 2.95
N PRO A 41 -15.57 -4.58 3.14
CA PRO A 41 -15.68 -3.51 4.13
C PRO A 41 -16.74 -2.46 3.79
N ASP A 42 -17.18 -2.41 2.53
CA ASP A 42 -18.24 -1.53 2.04
C ASP A 42 -19.66 -2.08 2.27
N GLY A 43 -19.78 -3.31 2.80
CA GLY A 43 -21.07 -3.96 2.98
C GLY A 43 -21.74 -4.41 1.68
N SER A 44 -21.05 -4.36 0.54
CA SER A 44 -21.60 -4.77 -0.76
C SER A 44 -21.78 -6.28 -0.90
N GLY A 45 -21.24 -7.06 0.05
CA GLY A 45 -21.39 -8.51 0.10
C GLY A 45 -20.11 -9.20 0.55
N THR A 46 -19.83 -10.35 -0.04
CA THR A 46 -18.65 -11.17 0.25
C THR A 46 -17.64 -11.14 -0.88
N LEU A 47 -16.38 -11.38 -0.54
CA LEU A 47 -15.27 -11.49 -1.47
C LEU A 47 -15.48 -12.75 -2.34
N PRO A 48 -15.47 -12.62 -3.67
CA PRO A 48 -15.66 -13.76 -4.57
C PRO A 48 -14.47 -14.73 -4.49
N PRO A 49 -14.70 -16.04 -4.74
CA PRO A 49 -13.65 -17.06 -4.70
C PRO A 49 -12.55 -16.84 -5.75
N ASP A 50 -12.89 -16.24 -6.90
CA ASP A 50 -11.95 -15.84 -7.97
C ASP A 50 -11.03 -14.67 -7.59
N GLY A 51 -11.31 -14.05 -6.45
CA GLY A 51 -10.59 -12.90 -5.93
C GLY A 51 -10.97 -11.57 -6.58
N LEU A 52 -10.80 -10.51 -5.81
CA LEU A 52 -11.14 -9.14 -6.17
C LEU A 52 -9.91 -8.23 -6.04
N ALA A 53 -9.79 -7.25 -6.94
CA ALA A 53 -8.77 -6.22 -6.84
C ALA A 53 -9.25 -5.11 -5.89
N VAL A 54 -8.70 -5.09 -4.69
CA VAL A 54 -9.06 -4.13 -3.63
C VAL A 54 -7.89 -3.23 -3.28
N HIS A 55 -8.19 -2.08 -2.70
CA HIS A 55 -7.15 -1.29 -2.03
C HIS A 55 -6.82 -1.93 -0.70
N LEU A 56 -5.54 -2.21 -0.44
CA LEU A 56 -5.12 -2.70 0.86
C LEU A 56 -5.24 -1.58 1.89
N ASP A 57 -6.24 -1.73 2.75
CA ASP A 57 -6.48 -0.90 3.93
C ASP A 57 -6.25 -1.74 5.19
N THR A 58 -6.44 -1.12 6.36
CA THR A 58 -6.30 -1.80 7.65
C THR A 58 -7.19 -3.04 7.77
N TYR A 59 -8.38 -3.01 7.16
CA TYR A 59 -9.29 -4.15 7.15
C TYR A 59 -8.67 -5.35 6.44
N TRP A 60 -8.19 -5.17 5.21
CA TRP A 60 -7.57 -6.25 4.45
C TRP A 60 -6.26 -6.72 5.06
N HIS A 61 -5.44 -5.82 5.62
CA HIS A 61 -4.22 -6.21 6.33
C HIS A 61 -4.50 -7.14 7.51
N ARG A 62 -5.56 -6.87 8.29
CA ARG A 62 -5.98 -7.74 9.38
C ARG A 62 -6.42 -9.11 8.86
N ARG A 63 -7.27 -9.16 7.83
CA ARG A 63 -7.72 -10.41 7.22
C ARG A 63 -6.60 -11.25 6.62
N ILE A 64 -5.56 -10.60 6.09
CA ILE A 64 -4.35 -11.30 5.61
C ILE A 64 -3.57 -11.89 6.79
N ALA A 65 -3.44 -11.15 7.89
CA ALA A 65 -2.75 -11.61 9.09
C ALA A 65 -3.48 -12.76 9.80
N ASP A 66 -4.81 -12.70 9.86
CA ASP A 66 -5.67 -13.78 10.37
C ASP A 66 -5.63 -15.02 9.44
N GLY A 67 -5.27 -14.82 8.18
CA GLY A 67 -5.20 -15.88 7.17
C GLY A 67 -6.53 -16.19 6.50
N ASP A 68 -7.54 -15.33 6.65
CA ASP A 68 -8.84 -15.41 5.96
C ASP A 68 -8.69 -15.20 4.44
N VAL A 69 -7.81 -14.28 4.05
CA VAL A 69 -7.55 -13.94 2.65
C VAL A 69 -6.08 -14.05 2.32
N ILE A 70 -5.80 -14.33 1.05
CA ILE A 70 -4.45 -14.36 0.50
C ILE A 70 -4.33 -13.36 -0.63
N VAL A 71 -3.17 -12.70 -0.68
CA VAL A 71 -2.82 -11.84 -1.80
C VAL A 71 -2.46 -12.71 -3.00
N VAL A 72 -3.26 -12.59 -4.06
CA VAL A 72 -2.96 -13.18 -5.36
C VAL A 72 -1.95 -12.27 -6.03
N ALA A 73 -0.68 -12.47 -5.70
CA ALA A 73 0.40 -11.74 -6.35
C ALA A 73 0.40 -12.05 -7.84
N THR A 74 -0.04 -11.09 -8.65
CA THR A 74 0.50 -10.92 -10.00
C THR A 74 1.97 -10.56 -9.79
N LYS A 75 2.84 -11.57 -9.79
CA LYS A 75 4.27 -11.52 -9.40
C LYS A 75 5.03 -10.27 -9.90
N PRO A 76 6.14 -9.87 -9.22
CA PRO A 76 7.04 -10.79 -8.52
C PRO A 76 7.40 -10.41 -7.07
N GLN A 77 7.06 -11.32 -6.16
CA GLN A 77 7.96 -11.89 -5.15
C GLN A 77 9.17 -11.02 -4.76
N THR A 78 9.01 -10.17 -3.74
CA THR A 78 10.13 -9.82 -2.86
C THR A 78 9.65 -9.83 -1.41
N ASN A 79 9.76 -10.99 -0.78
CA ASN A 79 10.31 -11.08 0.57
C ASN A 79 10.50 -12.56 0.88
N ALA A 80 11.57 -13.12 0.31
CA ALA A 80 12.17 -14.31 0.87
C ALA A 80 12.68 -13.93 2.25
N LYS A 81 11.87 -14.23 3.26
CA LYS A 81 12.21 -14.51 4.65
C LYS A 81 13.73 -14.57 4.89
N THR A 82 14.36 -13.43 5.18
CA THR A 82 15.70 -13.41 5.76
C THR A 82 15.54 -13.83 7.21
N ARG A 83 15.54 -15.14 7.46
CA ARG A 83 15.84 -15.68 8.80
C ARG A 83 17.28 -15.26 9.15
N PRO A 84 17.55 -14.88 10.40
CA PRO A 84 18.87 -14.45 10.83
C PRO A 84 19.81 -15.66 10.77
N ALA A 85 20.93 -15.51 10.06
CA ALA A 85 22.00 -16.51 10.11
C ALA A 85 22.83 -16.27 11.38
N THR A 86 22.44 -16.92 12.47
CA THR A 86 23.39 -17.23 13.56
C THR A 86 24.13 -18.50 13.15
N ARG A 87 25.46 -18.43 12.99
CA ARG A 87 26.48 -19.38 13.49
C ARG A 87 27.81 -19.25 12.73
N GLY A 88 28.86 -18.90 13.45
CA GLY A 88 30.27 -18.97 13.04
C GLY A 88 31.08 -17.90 13.80
N ALA A 89 32.11 -18.20 14.57
CA ALA A 89 32.82 -19.42 14.91
C ALA A 89 33.37 -19.28 16.33
#